data_AF-A0A924DRB6-F1
#
_entry.id   AF-A0A924DRB6-F1
#
_cell.length_a   1.000
_cell.length_b   1.000
_cell.length_c   1.000
_cell.angle_alpha   90.00
_cell.angle_beta   90.00
_cell.angle_gamma   90.00
#
_symmetry.space_group_name_H-M   'P 1'
#
loop_
_entity.id
_entity.type
_entity.pdbx_description
1 polymer ?
#
loop_
_entity_poly.entity_id
_entity_poly.type
_entity_poly.pdbx_seq_one_letter_code
_entity_poly.pdbx_strand_id
1 'polypeptide(L)'
;MPTPPNKAYLYLVKIISGRDYSEHKLREKLIAKKYSAEEIESAISEIKIRGFLREEIFAEARVKGFMERGYSPDYIRQRLAQEHLTVTDEEIEAVFTEHELTTENQIDRLVRKKIQGKTEFDYAGESKILRYLLSKGHDFGDSKKV
;
A
#
# COMPACT_ATOMS: atom_id res chain seq x y z
N MET A 1 4.95 2.26 -42.87
CA MET A 1 6.08 2.25 -41.92
C MET A 1 5.54 1.78 -40.57
N PRO A 2 6.22 0.92 -39.81
CA PRO A 2 5.81 0.66 -38.44
C PRO A 2 5.94 1.96 -37.64
N THR A 3 4.87 2.36 -36.97
CA THR A 3 4.84 3.51 -36.07
C THR A 3 5.95 3.34 -35.03
N PRO A 4 6.80 4.35 -34.78
CA PRO A 4 7.85 4.23 -33.77
C PRO A 4 7.21 3.86 -32.41
N PRO A 5 7.83 2.96 -31.63
CA PRO A 5 7.24 2.49 -30.38
C PRO A 5 6.94 3.65 -29.45
N ASN A 6 5.71 3.67 -28.93
CA ASN A 6 5.23 4.70 -28.03
C ASN A 6 6.22 4.86 -26.85
N LYS A 7 6.80 6.05 -26.69
CA LYS A 7 7.80 6.32 -25.63
C LYS A 7 7.24 6.10 -24.23
N ALA A 8 5.94 6.34 -24.03
CA ALA A 8 5.25 6.03 -22.79
C ALA A 8 5.24 4.52 -22.53
N TYR A 9 4.94 3.70 -23.55
CA TYR A 9 4.96 2.24 -23.44
C TYR A 9 6.35 1.70 -23.07
N LEU A 10 7.41 2.16 -23.74
CA LEU A 10 8.78 1.74 -23.41
C LEU A 10 9.16 2.12 -21.96
N TYR A 11 8.71 3.28 -21.49
CA TYR A 11 8.89 3.67 -20.11
C TYR A 11 8.13 2.75 -19.14
N LEU A 12 6.88 2.39 -19.44
CA LEU A 12 6.09 1.45 -18.63
C LEU A 12 6.79 0.09 -18.53
N VAL A 13 7.20 -0.49 -19.67
CA VAL A 13 7.92 -1.78 -19.70
C VAL A 13 9.18 -1.74 -18.82
N LYS A 14 9.93 -0.64 -18.88
CA LYS A 14 11.14 -0.45 -18.06
C LYS A 14 10.84 -0.40 -16.56
N ILE A 15 9.74 0.22 -16.13
CA ILE A 15 9.46 0.37 -14.70
C ILE A 15 8.78 -0.86 -14.12
N ILE A 16 7.91 -1.52 -14.89
CA ILE A 16 7.19 -2.73 -14.48
C ILE A 16 8.18 -3.90 -14.31
N SER A 17 9.26 -3.95 -15.09
CA SER A 17 10.28 -5.01 -14.95
C SER A 17 11.03 -4.97 -13.61
N GLY A 18 11.05 -3.83 -12.92
CA GLY A 18 11.70 -3.68 -11.62
C GLY A 18 10.75 -3.72 -10.42
N ARG A 19 9.46 -3.44 -10.63
CA ARG A 19 8.46 -3.34 -9.56
C ARG A 19 7.04 -3.37 -10.11
N ASP A 20 6.13 -4.03 -9.41
CA ASP A 20 4.70 -3.97 -9.70
C ASP A 20 4.07 -2.61 -9.32
N TYR A 21 3.12 -2.16 -10.13
CA TYR A 21 2.38 -0.92 -9.93
C TYR A 21 0.91 -1.13 -10.28
N SER A 22 0.01 -0.40 -9.61
CA SER A 22 -1.38 -0.27 -10.07
C SER A 22 -1.46 0.57 -11.35
N GLU A 23 -2.53 0.40 -12.12
CA GLU A 23 -2.79 1.24 -13.29
C GLU A 23 -2.75 2.72 -12.93
N HIS A 24 -3.37 3.10 -11.80
CA HIS A 24 -3.37 4.46 -11.30
C HIS A 24 -1.96 5.03 -11.10
N LYS A 25 -1.06 4.27 -10.44
CA LYS A 25 0.33 4.71 -10.22
C LYS A 25 1.11 4.83 -11.52
N LEU A 26 0.84 3.96 -12.50
CA LEU A 26 1.45 4.06 -13.82
C LEU A 26 0.99 5.32 -14.56
N ARG A 27 -0.31 5.62 -14.52
CA ARG A 27 -0.86 6.88 -15.07
C ARG A 27 -0.24 8.11 -14.41
N GLU A 28 -0.17 8.17 -13.08
CA GLU A 28 0.49 9.26 -12.35
C GLU A 28 1.96 9.45 -12.79
N LYS A 29 2.70 8.35 -12.95
CA LYS A 29 4.10 8.40 -13.41
C LYS A 29 4.25 8.92 -14.83
N LEU A 30 3.32 8.57 -15.73
CA LEU A 30 3.34 9.08 -17.09
C LEU A 30 2.96 10.56 -17.16
N ILE A 31 1.96 10.98 -16.36
CA ILE A 31 1.59 12.40 -16.22
C ILE A 31 2.78 13.21 -15.70
N ALA A 32 3.48 12.73 -14.67
CA ALA A 32 4.69 13.38 -14.14
C ALA A 32 5.83 13.48 -15.17
N LYS A 33 5.85 12.56 -16.16
CA LYS A 33 6.78 12.58 -17.29
C LYS A 33 6.30 13.46 -18.46
N LYS A 34 5.13 14.09 -18.34
CA LYS A 34 4.54 15.01 -19.32
C LYS A 34 4.19 14.36 -20.66
N TYR A 35 3.83 13.08 -20.66
CA TYR A 35 3.23 12.43 -21.84
C TYR A 35 1.81 12.97 -22.08
N SER A 36 1.36 12.95 -23.33
CA SER A 36 -0.01 13.35 -23.68
C SER A 36 -1.05 12.34 -23.19
N ALA A 37 -2.31 12.76 -23.07
CA ALA A 37 -3.40 11.85 -22.69
C ALA A 37 -3.54 10.67 -23.66
N GLU A 38 -3.35 10.91 -24.97
CA GLU A 38 -3.39 9.88 -26.01
C GLU A 38 -2.23 8.88 -25.87
N GLU A 39 -1.01 9.37 -25.62
CA GLU A 39 0.16 8.50 -25.40
C GLU A 39 -0.02 7.64 -24.15
N ILE A 40 -0.57 8.21 -23.08
CA ILE A 40 -0.89 7.51 -21.83
C ILE A 40 -1.90 6.41 -22.08
N GLU A 41 -3.03 6.73 -22.70
CA GLU A 41 -4.11 5.77 -22.92
C GLU A 41 -3.67 4.63 -23.83
N SER A 42 -2.93 4.95 -24.90
CA SER A 42 -2.33 3.96 -25.79
C SER A 42 -1.36 3.03 -25.05
N ALA A 43 -0.47 3.57 -24.22
CA ALA A 43 0.52 2.77 -23.49
C ALA A 43 -0.13 1.88 -22.42
N ILE A 44 -1.09 2.42 -21.66
CA ILE A 44 -1.84 1.67 -20.65
C ILE A 44 -2.65 0.54 -21.30
N SER A 45 -3.35 0.83 -22.41
CA SER A 45 -4.09 -0.17 -23.17
C SER A 45 -3.18 -1.31 -23.65
N GLU A 46 -1.99 -0.96 -24.16
CA GLU A 46 -1.05 -1.96 -24.66
C GLU A 46 -0.52 -2.89 -23.56
N ILE A 47 -0.15 -2.36 -22.39
CA ILE A 47 0.33 -3.21 -21.28
C ILE A 47 -0.80 -4.08 -20.69
N LYS A 48 -2.06 -3.61 -20.73
CA LYS A 48 -3.23 -4.40 -20.33
C LYS A 48 -3.48 -5.57 -21.27
N ILE A 49 -3.48 -5.31 -22.59
CA ILE A 49 -3.66 -6.34 -23.62
C ILE A 49 -2.55 -7.40 -23.51
N ARG A 50 -1.33 -6.99 -23.18
CA ARG A 50 -0.18 -7.90 -22.99
C ARG A 50 -0.18 -8.62 -21.64
N GLY A 51 -1.14 -8.34 -20.75
CA GLY A 51 -1.24 -9.00 -19.45
C GLY A 51 -0.15 -8.61 -18.45
N PHE A 52 0.44 -7.42 -18.58
CA PHE A 52 1.48 -6.96 -17.65
C PHE A 52 0.92 -6.44 -16.32
N LEU A 53 -0.38 -6.12 -16.28
CA LEU A 53 -1.06 -5.73 -15.05
C LEU A 53 -1.76 -6.95 -14.44
N ARG A 54 -1.43 -7.23 -13.17
CA ARG A 54 -2.06 -8.26 -12.34
C ARG A 54 -2.50 -7.57 -11.05
N GLU A 55 -3.60 -6.83 -11.11
CA GLU A 55 -4.00 -5.91 -10.05
C GLU A 55 -4.43 -6.64 -8.78
N GLU A 56 -5.02 -7.83 -8.90
CA GLU A 56 -5.43 -8.68 -7.78
C GLU A 56 -4.20 -9.14 -6.98
N ILE A 57 -3.21 -9.71 -7.67
CA ILE A 57 -1.93 -10.15 -7.05
C ILE A 57 -1.20 -8.94 -6.46
N PHE A 58 -1.23 -7.81 -7.15
CA PHE A 58 -0.62 -6.58 -6.63
C PHE A 58 -1.32 -6.10 -5.37
N ALA A 59 -2.65 -6.10 -5.33
CA ALA A 59 -3.43 -5.66 -4.18
C ALA A 59 -3.15 -6.53 -2.95
N GLU A 60 -3.16 -7.86 -3.09
CA GLU A 60 -2.81 -8.79 -2.02
C GLU A 60 -1.38 -8.55 -1.48
N ALA A 61 -0.39 -8.43 -2.38
CA ALA A 61 0.98 -8.11 -2.00
C ALA A 61 1.10 -6.75 -1.29
N ARG A 62 0.25 -5.77 -1.66
CA ARG A 62 0.20 -4.47 -1.00
C ARG A 62 -0.44 -4.57 0.38
N VAL A 63 -1.53 -5.32 0.55
CA VAL A 63 -2.14 -5.63 1.86
C VAL A 63 -1.08 -6.21 2.78
N LYS A 64 -0.41 -7.29 2.36
CA LYS A 64 0.67 -7.93 3.12
C LYS A 64 1.77 -6.94 3.49
N GLY A 65 2.26 -6.16 2.54
CA GLY A 65 3.30 -5.16 2.79
C GLY A 65 2.87 -4.04 3.74
N PHE A 66 1.58 -3.67 3.79
CA PHE A 66 1.09 -2.74 4.81
C PHE A 66 0.91 -3.42 6.17
N MET A 67 0.38 -4.64 6.22
CA MET A 67 0.26 -5.44 7.44
C MET A 67 1.62 -5.61 8.13
N GLU A 68 2.68 -5.97 7.39
CA GLU A 68 4.04 -6.10 7.92
C GLU A 68 4.60 -4.78 8.49
N ARG A 69 4.15 -3.64 7.96
CA ARG A 69 4.49 -2.30 8.46
C ARG A 69 3.63 -1.87 9.65
N GLY A 70 2.70 -2.72 10.09
CA GLY A 70 1.82 -2.52 11.24
C GLY A 70 0.71 -1.51 11.00
N TYR A 71 0.16 -1.44 9.80
CA TYR A 71 -1.05 -0.64 9.55
C TYR A 71 -2.31 -1.46 9.86
N SER A 72 -3.35 -0.79 10.36
CA SER A 72 -4.65 -1.42 10.64
C SER A 72 -5.38 -1.81 9.35
N PRO A 73 -6.27 -2.84 9.38
CA PRO A 73 -7.07 -3.26 8.23
C PRO A 73 -7.82 -2.09 7.55
N ASP A 74 -8.48 -1.25 8.35
CA ASP A 74 -9.20 -0.07 7.84
C ASP A 74 -8.30 0.93 7.12
N TYR A 75 -7.11 1.17 7.66
CA TYR A 75 -6.13 2.04 7.01
C TYR A 75 -5.67 1.46 5.69
N ILE A 76 -5.43 0.14 5.65
CA ILE A 76 -5.01 -0.59 4.44
C ILE A 76 -6.08 -0.42 3.36
N ARG A 77 -7.34 -0.69 3.68
CA ARG A 77 -8.48 -0.53 2.77
C ARG A 77 -8.58 0.88 2.22
N GLN A 78 -8.55 1.90 3.08
CA GLN A 78 -8.60 3.30 2.65
C GLN A 78 -7.41 3.68 1.76
N ARG A 79 -6.21 3.18 2.06
CA ARG A 79 -5.02 3.43 1.25
C ARG A 79 -5.09 2.77 -0.12
N LEU A 80 -5.61 1.54 -0.20
CA LEU A 80 -5.77 0.85 -1.48
C LEU A 80 -6.86 1.51 -2.33
N ALA A 81 -7.97 1.94 -1.72
CA ALA A 81 -9.00 2.72 -2.40
C ALA A 81 -8.46 4.03 -3.00
N GLN A 82 -7.57 4.73 -2.29
CA GLN A 82 -6.86 5.92 -2.81
C GLN A 82 -5.97 5.61 -4.01
N GLU A 83 -5.48 4.38 -4.14
CA GLU A 83 -4.70 3.90 -5.29
C GLU A 83 -5.57 3.25 -6.37
N HIS A 84 -6.90 3.35 -6.25
CA HIS A 84 -7.92 2.72 -7.11
C HIS A 84 -7.82 1.19 -7.18
N LEU A 85 -7.32 0.58 -6.11
CA LEU A 85 -7.33 -0.87 -5.94
C LEU A 85 -8.53 -1.26 -5.08
N THR A 86 -9.33 -2.18 -5.60
CA THR A 86 -10.45 -2.76 -4.85
C THR A 86 -9.95 -3.98 -4.10
N VAL A 87 -10.17 -3.99 -2.79
CA VAL A 87 -10.02 -5.18 -1.93
C VAL A 87 -11.22 -5.25 -1.00
N THR A 88 -11.70 -6.45 -0.72
CA THR A 88 -12.75 -6.67 0.27
C THR A 88 -12.18 -6.81 1.67
N ASP A 89 -13.04 -6.65 2.68
CA ASP A 89 -12.62 -6.86 4.06
C ASP A 89 -12.20 -8.33 4.28
N GLU A 90 -12.86 -9.28 3.63
CA GLU A 90 -12.50 -10.70 3.69
C GLU A 90 -11.11 -10.99 3.11
N GLU A 91 -10.71 -10.32 2.02
CA GLU A 91 -9.37 -10.46 1.44
C GLU A 91 -8.29 -9.91 2.37
N ILE A 92 -8.56 -8.78 3.04
CA ILE A 92 -7.64 -8.22 4.04
C ILE A 92 -7.54 -9.16 5.24
N GLU A 93 -8.66 -9.62 5.78
CA GLU A 93 -8.69 -10.51 6.93
C GLU A 93 -8.08 -11.88 6.64
N ALA A 94 -8.21 -12.39 5.42
CA ALA A 94 -7.53 -13.61 4.99
C ALA A 94 -6.01 -13.48 5.13
N VAL A 95 -5.43 -12.35 4.71
CA VAL A 95 -3.98 -12.10 4.84
C VAL A 95 -3.57 -12.00 6.31
N PHE A 96 -4.33 -11.30 7.15
CA PHE A 96 -4.04 -11.19 8.58
C PHE A 96 -4.13 -12.55 9.29
N THR A 97 -5.13 -13.36 8.92
CA THR A 97 -5.35 -14.71 9.44
C THR A 97 -4.23 -15.67 9.03
N GLU A 98 -3.83 -15.67 7.75
CA GLU A 98 -2.72 -16.48 7.24
C GLU A 98 -1.42 -16.19 8.00
N HIS A 99 -1.23 -14.94 8.41
CA HIS A 99 -0.06 -14.49 9.15
C HIS A 99 -0.22 -14.51 10.68
N GLU A 100 -1.30 -15.11 11.19
CA GLU A 100 -1.62 -15.24 12.62
C GLU A 100 -1.53 -13.91 13.38
N LEU A 101 -1.90 -12.80 12.73
CA LEU A 101 -1.72 -11.46 13.25
C LEU A 101 -3.08 -10.85 13.62
N THR A 102 -3.34 -10.75 14.92
CA THR A 102 -4.48 -9.96 15.43
C THR A 102 -4.11 -8.49 15.57
N THR A 103 -5.11 -7.61 15.60
CA THR A 103 -4.93 -6.18 15.90
C THR A 103 -4.17 -5.97 17.22
N GLU A 104 -4.54 -6.70 18.27
CA GLU A 104 -3.91 -6.64 19.59
C GLU A 104 -2.41 -7.01 19.51
N ASN A 105 -2.08 -8.13 18.88
CA ASN A 105 -0.69 -8.55 18.69
C ASN A 105 0.12 -7.55 17.85
N GLN A 106 -0.51 -6.92 16.86
CA GLN A 106 0.14 -5.90 16.03
C GLN A 106 0.47 -4.64 16.84
N ILE A 107 -0.47 -4.17 17.66
CA ILE A 107 -0.30 -3.00 18.53
C ILE A 107 0.81 -3.26 19.55
N ASP A 108 0.80 -4.42 20.21
CA ASP A 108 1.85 -4.83 21.14
C ASP A 108 3.24 -4.78 20.51
N ARG A 109 3.38 -5.29 19.28
CA ARG A 109 4.64 -5.24 18.53
C ARG A 109 5.07 -3.80 18.23
N LEU A 110 4.13 -2.93 17.84
CA LEU A 110 4.41 -1.52 17.54
C LEU A 110 4.84 -0.75 18.79
N VAL A 111 4.16 -0.97 19.91
CA VAL A 111 4.50 -0.37 21.20
C VAL A 111 5.86 -0.83 21.66
N ARG A 112 6.12 -2.15 21.72
CA ARG A 112 7.42 -2.72 22.10
C ARG A 112 8.56 -2.13 21.29
N LYS A 113 8.36 -1.99 19.97
CA LYS A 113 9.33 -1.35 19.06
C LYS A 113 9.54 0.13 19.37
N LYS A 114 8.49 0.84 19.80
CA LYS A 114 8.53 2.28 20.09
C LYS A 114 9.16 2.58 21.46
N ILE A 115 8.87 1.77 22.47
CA ILE A 115 9.38 1.94 23.84
C ILE A 115 10.85 1.53 23.98
N GLN A 116 11.32 0.60 23.15
CA GLN A 116 12.72 0.13 23.14
C GLN A 116 13.21 -0.30 24.55
N GLY A 117 12.34 -0.95 25.32
CA GLY A 117 12.66 -1.43 26.67
C GLY A 117 12.53 -0.39 27.79
N LYS A 118 12.10 0.84 27.50
CA LYS A 118 11.75 1.81 28.55
C LYS A 118 10.49 1.37 29.28
N THR A 119 10.54 1.43 30.61
CA THR A 119 9.45 1.01 31.52
C THR A 119 8.74 2.19 32.18
N GLU A 120 9.30 3.40 32.10
CA GLU A 120 8.72 4.63 32.64
C GLU A 120 8.61 5.67 31.53
N PHE A 121 7.45 6.33 31.48
CA PHE A 121 7.15 7.40 30.53
C PHE A 121 6.55 8.59 31.24
N ASP A 122 6.95 9.78 30.81
CA ASP A 122 6.18 10.98 31.09
C ASP A 122 4.99 11.06 30.12
N TYR A 123 4.08 12.00 30.39
CA TYR A 123 2.92 12.27 29.54
C TYR A 123 3.31 12.52 28.06
N ALA A 124 4.49 13.11 27.83
CA ALA A 124 4.99 13.37 26.48
C ALA A 124 5.40 12.08 25.75
N GLY A 125 5.97 11.12 26.47
CA GLY A 125 6.30 9.77 26.00
C GLY A 125 5.07 8.98 25.59
N GLU A 126 4.05 8.91 26.46
CA GLU A 126 2.77 8.26 26.18
C GLU A 126 2.10 8.88 24.94
N SER A 127 2.06 10.21 24.87
CA SER A 127 1.51 10.94 23.73
C SER A 127 2.24 10.63 22.41
N LYS A 128 3.54 10.31 22.44
CA LYS A 128 4.30 9.90 21.24
C LYS A 128 3.94 8.49 20.78
N ILE A 129 3.63 7.59 21.71
CA ILE A 129 3.19 6.22 21.40
C ILE A 129 1.79 6.29 20.77
N LEU A 130 0.87 7.02 21.41
CA LEU A 130 -0.49 7.20 20.91
C LEU A 130 -0.51 7.81 19.50
N ARG A 131 0.25 8.89 19.26
CA ARG A 131 0.37 9.48 17.91
C ARG A 131 0.93 8.49 16.90
N TYR A 132 1.83 7.61 17.32
CA TYR A 132 2.38 6.60 16.43
C TYR A 132 1.33 5.55 16.05
N LEU A 133 0.54 5.05 17.00
CA LEU A 133 -0.55 4.11 16.73
C LEU A 133 -1.64 4.74 15.84
N LEU A 134 -2.03 5.98 16.12
CA LEU A 134 -2.97 6.73 15.27
C LEU A 134 -2.43 6.91 13.84
N SER A 135 -1.12 7.18 13.68
CA SER A 135 -0.51 7.30 12.34
C SER A 135 -0.52 5.99 11.54
N LYS A 136 -0.73 4.86 12.23
CA LYS A 136 -0.89 3.52 11.67
C LYS A 136 -2.36 3.13 11.45
N GLY A 137 -3.29 3.98 11.87
CA GLY A 137 -4.73 3.78 11.70
C GLY A 137 -5.39 2.96 12.81
N HIS A 138 -4.69 2.68 13.91
CA HIS A 138 -5.30 2.07 15.10
C HIS A 138 -6.10 3.13 15.86
N ASP A 139 -7.27 2.76 16.38
CA ASP A 139 -8.14 3.70 17.06
C ASP A 139 -7.75 3.93 18.54
N PHE A 140 -8.49 4.80 19.23
CA PHE A 140 -8.23 5.11 20.64
C PHE A 140 -8.59 3.96 21.59
N GLY A 141 -9.57 3.10 21.25
CA GLY A 141 -9.96 1.95 22.06
C GLY A 141 -8.90 0.85 22.02
N ASP A 142 -8.41 0.59 20.82
CA ASP A 142 -7.29 -0.30 20.53
C ASP A 142 -5.98 0.18 21.18
N SER A 143 -5.73 1.49 21.15
CA SER A 143 -4.51 2.10 21.70
C SER A 143 -4.48 2.22 23.23
N LYS A 144 -5.63 2.13 23.92
CA LYS A 144 -5.72 2.21 25.40
C LYS A 144 -5.56 0.87 26.11
N LYS A 145 -5.56 -0.23 25.38
CA LYS A 145 -5.23 -1.57 25.91
C LYS A 145 -3.72 -1.74 26.18
N VAL A 146 -2.92 -0.73 25.80
CA VAL A 146 -1.47 -0.64 25.94
C VAL A 146 -1.08 -0.09 27.30
#